data_AF-A0A254Q7W0-F1
#
_entry.id   AF-A0A254Q7W0-F1
#
_cell.length_a   1.000
_cell.length_b   1.000
_cell.length_c   1.000
_cell.angle_alpha   90.00
_cell.angle_beta   90.00
_cell.angle_gamma   90.00
#
_symmetry.space_group_name_H-M   'P 1'
#
loop_
_entity.id
_entity.type
_entity.pdbx_description
1 polymer ?
#
loop_
_entity_poly.entity_id
_entity_poly.type
_entity_poly.pdbx_seq_one_letter_code
_entity_poly.pdbx_strand_id
1 'polypeptide(L)'
;MKAVLFVLVSALSMNAMALEITTTVKLSQKNSAESDYKQILMNAQDDAAMFVATGGQVRGPNLETALENVRFVNRTTATDMQIAEEILKLK
;
A
#
# COMPACT_ATOMS: atom_id res chain seq x y z
N MET A 1 36.23 25.78 26.52
CA MET A 1 34.74 25.71 26.60
C MET A 1 34.05 26.00 25.26
N LYS A 2 34.43 27.02 24.48
CA LYS A 2 33.79 27.37 23.19
C LYS A 2 33.86 26.27 22.10
N ALA A 3 34.97 25.54 21.98
CA ALA A 3 35.12 24.48 20.98
C ALA A 3 34.21 23.26 21.22
N VAL A 4 34.00 22.88 22.49
CA VAL A 4 33.13 21.75 22.86
C VAL A 4 31.66 22.05 22.55
N LEU A 5 31.24 23.30 22.79
CA LEU A 5 29.88 23.75 22.48
C LEU A 5 29.59 23.72 20.97
N PHE A 6 30.57 24.10 20.14
CA PHE A 6 30.43 24.11 18.68
C PHE A 6 30.27 22.69 18.11
N VAL A 7 31.05 21.72 18.59
CA VAL A 7 30.97 20.31 18.16
C VAL A 7 29.64 19.67 18.53
N LEU A 8 29.13 19.95 19.73
CA LEU A 8 27.83 19.44 20.18
C LEU A 8 26.66 19.98 19.35
N VAL A 9 26.70 21.27 19.00
CA VAL A 9 25.67 21.89 18.13
C VAL A 9 25.69 21.29 16.72
N SER A 10 26.87 21.03 16.15
CA SER A 10 26.97 20.39 14.84
C SER A 10 26.48 18.94 14.82
N ALA A 11 26.73 18.18 15.90
CA ALA A 11 26.25 16.81 16.01
C ALA A 11 24.72 16.77 16.12
N LEU A 12 24.13 17.69 16.89
CA LEU A 12 22.68 17.77 17.05
C LEU A 12 21.97 18.08 15.71
N SER A 13 22.56 18.94 14.87
CA SER A 13 21.98 19.28 13.56
C SER A 13 22.08 18.14 12.54
N MET A 14 23.17 17.37 12.55
CA MET A 14 23.34 16.17 11.72
C MET A 14 22.31 15.09 12.07
N ASN A 15 22.09 14.86 13.36
CA ASN A 15 21.09 13.90 13.84
C ASN A 15 19.66 14.32 13.46
N ALA A 16 19.36 15.62 13.48
CA ALA A 16 18.06 16.15 13.04
C ALA A 16 17.80 15.90 11.55
N MET A 17 18.76 16.22 10.67
CA MET A 17 18.65 15.95 9.23
C MET A 17 18.51 14.45 8.92
N ALA A 18 19.28 13.60 9.61
CA ALA A 18 19.19 12.14 9.41
C ALA A 18 17.81 11.57 9.78
N LEU A 19 17.17 12.12 10.82
CA LEU A 19 15.82 11.72 11.24
C LEU A 19 14.75 12.18 10.24
N GLU A 20 14.88 13.39 9.70
CA GLU A 20 13.99 13.92 8.65
C GLU A 20 14.10 13.10 7.35
N ILE A 21 15.33 12.78 6.90
CA ILE A 21 15.57 11.96 5.71
C ILE A 21 14.97 10.55 5.90
N THR A 22 15.19 9.93 7.05
CA THR A 22 14.64 8.59 7.32
C THR A 22 13.10 8.59 7.34
N THR A 23 12.50 9.63 7.92
CA THR A 23 11.03 9.74 8.01
C THR A 23 10.41 10.01 6.64
N THR A 24 10.98 10.93 5.86
CA THR A 24 10.52 11.25 4.50
C THR A 24 10.64 10.06 3.54
N VAL A 25 11.73 9.29 3.59
CA VAL A 25 11.89 8.07 2.80
C VAL A 25 10.85 7.01 3.19
N LYS A 26 10.63 6.79 4.49
CA LYS A 26 9.62 5.84 4.98
C LYS A 26 8.20 6.22 4.56
N LEU A 27 7.86 7.51 4.65
CA LEU A 27 6.55 8.01 4.21
C LEU A 27 6.38 7.87 2.70
N SER A 28 7.42 8.19 1.91
CA SER A 28 7.38 8.05 0.45
C SER A 28 7.20 6.59 0.03
N GLN A 29 7.92 5.65 0.64
CA GLN A 29 7.79 4.21 0.38
C GLN A 29 6.43 3.66 0.78
N LYS A 30 5.87 4.13 1.90
CA LYS A 30 4.53 3.74 2.33
C LYS A 30 3.47 4.23 1.34
N ASN A 31 3.55 5.50 0.95
CA ASN A 31 2.61 6.10 0.00
C ASN A 31 2.67 5.42 -1.37
N SER A 32 3.86 5.06 -1.86
CA SER A 32 3.99 4.34 -3.13
C SER A 32 3.40 2.93 -3.05
N ALA A 33 3.65 2.20 -1.96
CA ALA A 33 3.07 0.86 -1.78
C ALA A 33 1.53 0.91 -1.69
N GLU A 34 0.98 1.93 -1.03
CA GLU A 34 -0.46 2.14 -0.93
C GLU A 34 -1.07 2.56 -2.27
N SER A 35 -0.38 3.39 -3.06
CA SER A 35 -0.84 3.76 -4.41
C SER A 35 -0.81 2.57 -5.37
N ASP A 36 0.25 1.74 -5.31
CA ASP A 36 0.39 0.56 -6.17
C ASP A 36 -0.70 -0.47 -5.84
N TYR A 37 -0.95 -0.71 -4.55
CA TYR A 37 -2.04 -1.57 -4.09
C TYR A 37 -3.40 -1.07 -4.58
N LYS A 38 -3.67 0.24 -4.43
CA LYS A 38 -4.93 0.83 -4.91
C LYS A 38 -5.08 0.67 -6.43
N GLN A 39 -4.02 0.89 -7.20
CA GLN A 39 -4.07 0.76 -8.65
C GLN A 39 -4.41 -0.66 -9.09
N ILE A 40 -3.84 -1.67 -8.43
CA ILE A 40 -4.15 -3.08 -8.67
C ILE A 40 -5.66 -3.33 -8.46
N LEU A 41 -6.23 -2.82 -7.35
CA LEU A 41 -7.66 -2.97 -7.08
C LEU A 41 -8.54 -2.24 -8.10
N MET A 42 -8.15 -1.03 -8.54
CA MET A 42 -8.91 -0.30 -9.56
C MET A 42 -8.90 -1.01 -10.91
N ASN A 43 -7.76 -1.56 -11.33
CA ASN A 43 -7.66 -2.32 -12.59
C ASN A 43 -8.49 -3.62 -12.56
N ALA A 44 -8.77 -4.16 -11.38
CA ALA A 44 -9.57 -5.37 -11.18
C ALA A 44 -11.09 -5.12 -11.17
N GLN A 45 -11.57 -3.87 -11.24
CA GLN A 45 -13.00 -3.56 -11.10
C GLN A 45 -13.89 -4.23 -12.15
N ASP A 46 -13.49 -4.20 -13.43
CA ASP A 46 -14.27 -4.79 -14.52
C ASP A 46 -14.36 -6.32 -14.38
N ASP A 47 -13.24 -6.96 -14.04
CA ASP A 47 -13.17 -8.40 -13.79
C ASP A 47 -13.97 -8.79 -12.53
N ALA A 48 -13.92 -7.97 -11.48
CA ALA A 48 -14.70 -8.15 -10.26
C ALA A 48 -16.20 -8.06 -10.55
N ALA A 49 -16.63 -7.13 -11.41
CA ALA A 49 -18.02 -7.00 -11.82
C ALA A 49 -18.50 -8.26 -12.55
N MET A 50 -17.67 -8.79 -13.45
CA MET A 50 -17.96 -10.04 -14.17
C MET A 50 -18.03 -11.26 -13.23
N PHE A 51 -17.08 -11.35 -12.29
CA PHE A 51 -17.04 -12.42 -11.30
C PHE A 51 -18.30 -12.42 -10.41
N VAL A 52 -18.68 -11.26 -9.87
CA VAL A 52 -19.90 -11.11 -9.06
C VAL A 52 -21.15 -11.42 -9.89
N ALA A 53 -21.26 -10.88 -11.10
CA ALA A 53 -22.42 -11.10 -11.98
C ALA A 53 -22.61 -12.57 -12.38
N THR A 54 -21.52 -13.33 -12.49
CA THR A 54 -21.54 -14.76 -12.85
C THR A 54 -21.58 -15.70 -11.64
N GLY A 55 -21.68 -15.17 -10.42
CA GLY A 55 -21.65 -15.98 -9.20
C GLY A 55 -20.31 -16.68 -8.97
N GLY A 56 -19.22 -16.11 -9.49
CA GLY A 56 -17.85 -16.56 -9.30
C GLY A 56 -17.31 -17.50 -10.39
N GLN A 57 -18.03 -17.67 -11.49
CA GLN A 57 -17.62 -18.58 -12.58
C GLN A 57 -16.51 -18.01 -13.44
N VAL A 58 -16.53 -16.70 -13.71
CA VAL A 58 -15.54 -16.03 -14.56
C VAL A 58 -14.58 -15.24 -13.70
N ARG A 59 -13.33 -15.70 -13.62
CA ARG A 59 -12.26 -15.03 -12.89
C ARG A 59 -11.23 -14.47 -13.86
N GLY A 60 -11.24 -13.15 -14.02
CA GLY A 60 -10.31 -12.45 -14.90
C GLY A 60 -8.90 -12.30 -14.29
N PRO A 61 -7.87 -12.03 -15.12
CA PRO A 61 -6.48 -11.96 -14.68
C PRO A 61 -6.20 -10.80 -13.71
N ASN A 62 -6.90 -9.66 -13.86
CA ASN A 62 -6.71 -8.53 -12.96
C ASN A 62 -7.34 -8.83 -11.60
N LEU A 63 -8.51 -9.50 -11.59
CA LEU A 63 -9.14 -9.95 -10.36
C LEU A 63 -8.27 -10.99 -9.61
N GLU A 64 -7.67 -11.96 -10.30
CA GLU A 64 -6.79 -12.93 -9.64
C GLU A 64 -5.59 -12.24 -8.99
N THR A 65 -4.94 -11.32 -9.71
CA THR A 65 -3.83 -10.51 -9.18
C THR A 65 -4.26 -9.71 -7.94
N ALA A 66 -5.46 -9.12 -7.97
CA ALA A 66 -5.99 -8.37 -6.83
C ALA A 66 -6.28 -9.27 -5.63
N LEU A 67 -6.87 -10.46 -5.84
CA LEU A 67 -7.16 -11.42 -4.78
C LEU A 67 -5.87 -11.90 -4.09
N GLU A 68 -4.85 -12.26 -4.88
CA GLU A 68 -3.54 -12.63 -4.36
C GLU A 68 -2.91 -11.50 -3.53
N ASN A 69 -2.97 -10.26 -4.02
CA ASN A 69 -2.45 -9.10 -3.30
C ASN A 69 -3.20 -8.83 -1.99
N VAL A 70 -4.54 -8.89 -1.98
CA VAL A 70 -5.37 -8.71 -0.78
C VAL A 70 -5.02 -9.76 0.27
N ARG A 71 -4.84 -11.02 -0.14
CA ARG A 71 -4.45 -12.13 0.74
C ARG A 71 -3.06 -11.90 1.32
N PHE A 72 -2.11 -11.46 0.50
CA PHE A 72 -0.74 -11.21 0.91
C PHE A 72 -0.63 -10.05 1.91
N VAL A 73 -1.31 -8.94 1.65
CA VAL A 73 -1.22 -7.71 2.45
C VAL A 73 -2.03 -7.82 3.75
N ASN A 74 -3.28 -8.27 3.68
CA ASN A 74 -4.22 -8.21 4.82
C ASN A 74 -4.41 -9.54 5.55
N ARG A 75 -3.90 -10.67 5.01
CA ARG A 75 -4.12 -12.02 5.56
C ARG A 75 -5.58 -12.30 5.90
N THR A 76 -6.50 -11.76 5.10
CA THR A 76 -7.94 -11.84 5.34
C THR A 76 -8.47 -13.26 5.14
N THR A 77 -9.50 -13.62 5.91
CA THR A 77 -10.29 -14.85 5.76
C THR A 77 -11.53 -14.64 4.87
N ALA A 78 -11.75 -13.43 4.36
CA ALA A 78 -12.84 -13.13 3.44
C ALA A 78 -12.82 -14.06 2.23
N THR A 79 -13.98 -14.48 1.76
CA THR A 79 -14.10 -15.25 0.52
C THR A 79 -13.77 -14.38 -0.69
N ASP A 80 -13.41 -15.00 -1.81
CA ASP A 80 -13.08 -14.26 -3.03
C ASP A 80 -14.29 -13.44 -3.53
N MET A 81 -15.52 -13.91 -3.27
CA MET A 81 -16.74 -13.15 -3.54
C MET A 81 -16.82 -11.88 -2.71
N GLN A 82 -16.56 -11.96 -1.40
CA GLN A 82 -16.57 -10.79 -0.53
C GLN A 82 -15.49 -9.78 -0.94
N ILE A 83 -14.29 -10.26 -1.31
CA ILE A 83 -13.22 -9.38 -1.79
C ILE A 83 -13.63 -8.70 -3.12
N ALA A 84 -14.22 -9.44 -4.06
CA ALA A 84 -14.71 -8.88 -5.32
C ALA A 84 -15.81 -7.81 -5.09
N GLU A 85 -16.76 -8.06 -4.19
CA GLU A 85 -17.78 -7.08 -3.80
C GLU A 85 -17.19 -5.82 -3.15
N GLU A 86 -16.12 -5.96 -2.36
CA GLU A 86 -15.41 -4.82 -1.79
C GLU A 86 -14.69 -4.00 -2.86
N ILE A 87 -14.07 -4.64 -3.86
CA ILE A 87 -13.41 -3.96 -4.98
C ILE A 87 -14.39 -3.07 -5.74
N LEU A 88 -15.64 -3.52 -5.93
CA LEU A 88 -16.70 -2.75 -6.59
C LEU A 88 -17.14 -1.49 -5.82
N LYS A 89 -16.87 -1.43 -4.51
CA LYS A 89 -17.20 -0.29 -3.65
C LYS A 89 -16.11 0.79 -3.65
N LEU A 90 -14.94 0.54 -4.26
CA LEU A 90 -13.80 1.47 -4.30
C LEU A 90 -14.01 2.67 -5.27
N LYS A 91 -15.25 2.97 -5.65
CA LYS A 91 -15.61 4.14 -6.46
C LYS A 91 -15.34 5.45 -5.73
#